data_AF-A0A3N7D0W0-F1
#
_entry.id   AF-A0A3N7D0W0-F1
#
_cell.length_a   1.000
_cell.length_b   1.000
_cell.length_c   1.000
_cell.angle_alpha   90.00
_cell.angle_beta   90.00
_cell.angle_gamma   90.00
#
_symmetry.space_group_name_H-M   'P 1'
#
loop_
_entity.id
_entity.type
_entity.pdbx_description
1 polymer ?
#
loop_
_entity_poly.entity_id
_entity_poly.type
_entity_poly.pdbx_seq_one_letter_code
_entity_poly.pdbx_strand_id
1 'polypeptide(L)'
;MITTEQILKAQEEAIKNAGPIRAELEKFKKEYQSKINEFEKPIMDLIEAYYDENLTDKNNAIVQIGMTITNGKSKLYIHSRGMQFIFGHIVFNPRVMGKKIDDKGFIKPNAREIHVHPKELKEYWIL
;
A
#
# COMPACT_ATOMS: atom_id res chain seq x y z
N MET A 1 19.40 52.26 -2.55
CA MET A 1 20.05 50.94 -2.71
C MET A 1 19.39 50.03 -1.69
N ILE A 2 18.81 48.89 -2.11
CA ILE A 2 18.20 47.94 -1.17
C ILE A 2 19.33 47.20 -0.46
N THR A 3 19.23 47.07 0.86
CA THR A 3 20.24 46.41 1.69
C THR A 3 19.85 44.97 2.00
N THR A 4 20.85 44.12 2.30
CA THR A 4 20.63 42.73 2.68
C THR A 4 19.75 42.59 3.93
N GLU A 5 19.88 43.50 4.90
CA GLU A 5 19.03 43.54 6.10
C GLU A 5 17.55 43.79 5.78
N GLN A 6 17.26 44.65 4.81
CA GLN A 6 15.89 44.90 4.36
C GLN A 6 15.27 43.68 3.69
N ILE A 7 16.07 42.90 2.94
CA ILE A 7 15.62 41.65 2.31
C ILE A 7 15.33 40.57 3.36
N LEU A 8 16.23 40.40 4.34
CA LEU A 8 16.05 39.41 5.41
C LEU A 8 14.80 39.71 6.24
N LYS A 9 14.57 40.97 6.60
CA LYS A 9 13.40 41.38 7.36
C LYS A 9 12.09 41.16 6.58
N ALA A 10 12.08 41.47 5.28
CA ALA A 10 10.93 41.19 4.42
C ALA A 10 10.66 39.68 4.27
N GLN A 11 11.70 38.86 4.22
CA GLN A 11 11.58 37.41 4.18
C GLN A 11 11.02 36.83 5.49
N GLU A 12 11.48 37.32 6.66
CA GLU A 12 10.95 36.93 7.96
C GLU A 12 9.47 37.28 8.11
N GLU A 13 9.08 38.50 7.70
CA GLU A 13 7.68 38.92 7.69
C GLU A 13 6.83 38.07 6.73
N ALA A 14 7.34 37.75 5.54
CA ALA A 14 6.66 36.86 4.60
C ALA A 14 6.45 35.45 5.17
N ILE A 15 7.45 34.88 5.85
CA ILE A 15 7.35 33.57 6.51
C ILE A 15 6.32 33.63 7.66
N LYS A 16 6.37 34.67 8.49
CA LYS A 16 5.45 34.87 9.60
C LYS A 16 4.00 34.99 9.12
N ASN A 17 3.77 35.73 8.03
CA ASN A 17 2.45 35.91 7.43
C ASN A 17 1.96 34.64 6.70
N ALA A 18 2.87 33.86 6.13
CA ALA A 18 2.54 32.59 5.47
C ALA A 18 2.30 31.43 6.46
N GLY A 19 2.80 31.52 7.70
CA GLY A 19 2.65 30.49 8.74
C GLY A 19 1.20 30.09 9.01
N PRO A 20 0.28 31.04 9.29
CA PRO A 20 -1.14 30.76 9.48
C PRO A 20 -1.80 30.09 8.26
N ILE A 21 -1.50 30.57 7.05
CA ILE A 21 -2.04 30.02 5.79
C ILE A 21 -1.56 28.56 5.60
N ARG A 22 -0.29 28.28 5.89
CA ARG A 22 0.25 26.90 5.85
C ARG A 22 -0.44 25.99 6.86
N ALA A 23 -0.66 26.48 8.08
CA ALA A 23 -1.34 25.71 9.12
C ALA A 23 -2.81 25.40 8.76
N GLU A 24 -3.53 26.35 8.17
CA GLU A 24 -4.89 26.13 7.66
C GLU A 24 -4.92 25.14 6.49
N LEU A 25 -3.97 25.24 5.55
CA LEU A 25 -3.85 24.29 4.45
C LEU A 25 -3.58 22.86 4.96
N GLU A 26 -2.73 22.70 5.98
CA GLU A 26 -2.50 21.39 6.59
C GLU A 26 -3.74 20.82 7.28
N LYS A 27 -4.50 21.67 7.99
CA LYS A 27 -5.79 21.26 8.57
C LYS A 27 -6.76 20.81 7.49
N PHE A 28 -6.94 21.61 6.44
CA PHE A 28 -7.80 21.28 5.31
C PHE A 28 -7.37 19.97 4.64
N LYS A 29 -6.07 19.77 4.38
CA LYS A 29 -5.56 18.52 3.79
C LYS A 29 -5.87 17.31 4.66
N LYS A 30 -5.71 17.42 5.99
CA LYS A 30 -6.03 16.33 6.93
C LYS A 30 -7.53 16.02 6.92
N GLU A 31 -8.37 17.05 6.95
CA GLU A 31 -9.81 16.89 6.93
C GLU A 31 -10.30 16.30 5.59
N TYR A 32 -9.80 16.82 4.47
CA TYR A 32 -10.06 16.29 3.14
C TYR A 32 -9.67 14.82 3.04
N GLN A 33 -8.45 14.46 3.46
CA GLN A 33 -8.01 13.06 3.45
C GLN A 33 -8.88 12.18 4.34
N SER A 34 -9.28 12.65 5.52
CA SER A 34 -10.19 11.93 6.42
C SER A 34 -11.53 11.66 5.74
N LYS A 35 -12.09 12.67 5.07
CA LYS A 35 -13.37 12.54 4.36
C LYS A 35 -13.27 11.60 3.18
N ILE A 36 -12.22 11.69 2.37
CA ILE A 36 -11.97 10.74 1.28
C ILE A 36 -11.86 9.31 1.82
N ASN A 37 -11.09 9.10 2.89
CA ASN A 37 -10.99 7.78 3.51
C ASN A 37 -12.34 7.27 4.02
N GLU A 38 -13.18 8.13 4.63
CA GLU A 38 -14.55 7.77 5.02
C GLU A 38 -15.42 7.36 3.83
N PHE A 39 -15.31 8.07 2.70
CA PHE A 39 -16.06 7.75 1.47
C PHE A 39 -15.56 6.46 0.79
N GLU A 40 -14.25 6.22 0.80
CA GLU A 40 -13.64 5.05 0.16
C GLU A 40 -13.75 3.78 1.02
N LYS A 41 -13.84 3.92 2.35
CA LYS A 41 -13.85 2.80 3.30
C LYS A 41 -14.85 1.69 2.95
N PRO A 42 -16.14 1.98 2.64
CA PRO A 42 -17.08 0.92 2.28
C PRO A 42 -16.64 0.11 1.05
N ILE A 43 -16.04 0.76 0.05
CA ILE A 43 -15.54 0.09 -1.15
C ILE A 43 -14.30 -0.74 -0.81
N MET A 44 -13.39 -0.21 0.00
CA MET A 44 -12.21 -0.94 0.46
C MET A 44 -12.59 -2.18 1.28
N ASP A 45 -13.57 -2.06 2.18
CA ASP A 45 -14.09 -3.17 2.99
C ASP A 45 -14.68 -4.28 2.08
N LEU A 46 -15.41 -3.90 1.03
CA LEU A 46 -15.92 -4.86 0.03
C LEU A 46 -14.79 -5.53 -0.77
N ILE A 47 -13.76 -4.78 -1.14
CA ILE A 47 -12.60 -5.31 -1.87
C ILE A 47 -11.81 -6.29 -0.99
N GLU A 48 -11.60 -5.97 0.29
CA GLU A 48 -10.94 -6.88 1.25
C GLU A 48 -11.77 -8.14 1.47
N ALA A 49 -13.09 -8.03 1.65
CA ALA A 49 -13.97 -9.20 1.75
C ALA A 49 -13.89 -10.09 0.50
N TYR A 50 -13.93 -9.48 -0.70
CA TYR A 50 -13.74 -10.20 -1.96
C TYR A 50 -12.37 -10.90 -2.02
N TYR A 51 -11.31 -10.25 -1.55
CA TYR A 51 -10.00 -10.89 -1.47
C TYR A 51 -9.97 -12.04 -0.47
N ASP A 52 -10.64 -11.92 0.68
CA ASP A 52 -10.66 -12.95 1.71
C ASP A 52 -11.37 -14.23 1.22
N GLU A 53 -12.42 -14.06 0.43
CA GLU A 53 -13.13 -15.18 -0.21
C GLU A 53 -12.28 -15.88 -1.29
N ASN A 54 -11.49 -15.12 -2.07
CA ASN A 54 -10.84 -15.63 -3.28
C ASN A 54 -9.36 -15.99 -3.08
N LEU A 55 -8.64 -15.31 -2.21
CA LEU A 55 -7.19 -15.46 -2.01
C LEU A 55 -6.92 -16.39 -0.83
N THR A 56 -7.29 -17.66 -1.00
CA THR A 56 -7.11 -18.70 0.01
C THR A 56 -6.07 -19.74 -0.42
N ASP A 57 -5.32 -20.26 0.54
CA ASP A 57 -4.31 -21.29 0.32
C ASP A 57 -4.94 -22.68 0.05
N LYS A 58 -4.11 -23.73 -0.05
CA LYS A 58 -4.55 -25.11 -0.29
C LYS A 58 -5.49 -25.65 0.81
N ASN A 59 -5.39 -25.11 2.02
CA ASN A 59 -6.17 -25.51 3.19
C ASN A 59 -7.41 -24.60 3.39
N ASN A 60 -7.71 -23.74 2.42
CA ASN A 60 -8.74 -22.71 2.49
C ASN A 60 -8.52 -21.66 3.60
N ALA A 61 -7.27 -21.48 4.05
CA ALA A 61 -6.92 -20.38 4.94
C ALA A 61 -6.71 -19.10 4.13
N ILE A 62 -7.17 -17.97 4.66
CA ILE A 62 -7.07 -16.66 4.02
C ILE A 62 -5.61 -16.21 3.99
N VAL A 63 -5.11 -15.84 2.81
CA VAL A 63 -3.75 -15.31 2.64
C VAL A 63 -3.77 -13.79 2.79
N GLN A 64 -3.19 -13.29 3.88
CA GLN A 64 -3.11 -11.86 4.19
C GLN A 64 -1.71 -11.28 3.96
N ILE A 65 -1.63 -9.95 3.91
CA ILE A 65 -0.38 -9.22 3.87
C ILE A 65 0.40 -9.47 5.18
N GLY A 66 1.71 -9.66 5.09
CA GLY A 66 2.58 -9.98 6.21
C GLY A 66 2.76 -11.48 6.46
N MET A 67 1.96 -12.33 5.81
CA MET A 67 2.09 -13.77 5.93
C MET A 67 3.22 -14.32 5.06
N THR A 68 3.74 -15.49 5.44
CA THR A 68 4.62 -16.29 4.59
C THR A 68 3.86 -17.51 4.09
N ILE A 69 3.91 -17.75 2.78
CA ILE A 69 3.35 -18.96 2.17
C ILE A 69 4.46 -19.81 1.57
N THR A 70 4.27 -21.13 1.51
CA THR A 70 5.20 -22.05 0.87
C THR A 70 4.49 -23.13 0.07
N ASN A 71 5.14 -23.63 -0.97
CA ASN A 71 4.74 -24.83 -1.70
C ASN A 71 5.74 -25.98 -1.48
N GLY A 72 6.59 -25.90 -0.45
CA GLY A 72 7.67 -26.84 -0.17
C GLY A 72 8.93 -26.66 -1.02
N LYS A 73 8.86 -25.91 -2.13
CA LYS A 73 10.04 -25.57 -2.97
C LYS A 73 10.52 -24.14 -2.75
N SER A 74 9.60 -23.24 -2.43
CA SER A 74 9.89 -21.82 -2.21
C SER A 74 9.03 -21.26 -1.08
N LYS A 75 9.58 -20.27 -0.38
CA LYS A 75 8.87 -19.46 0.62
C LYS A 75 8.69 -18.06 0.07
N LEU A 76 7.48 -17.53 0.14
CA LEU A 76 7.12 -16.19 -0.31
C LEU A 76 6.60 -15.39 0.87
N TYR A 77 7.19 -14.23 1.12
CA TYR A 77 6.63 -13.24 2.02
C TYR A 77 5.64 -12.37 1.24
N ILE A 78 4.39 -12.34 1.70
CA ILE A 78 3.32 -11.60 1.08
C ILE A 78 3.35 -10.16 1.55
N HIS A 79 3.47 -9.23 0.60
CA HIS A 79 3.51 -7.80 0.92
C HIS A 79 2.38 -7.00 0.27
N SER A 80 1.58 -7.61 -0.62
CA SER A 80 0.40 -6.96 -1.18
C SER A 80 -0.63 -7.97 -1.69
N ARG A 81 -1.89 -7.53 -1.76
CA ARG A 81 -3.03 -8.20 -2.37
C ARG A 81 -3.68 -7.19 -3.29
N GLY A 82 -4.08 -7.58 -4.50
CA GLY A 82 -4.62 -6.59 -5.43
C GLY A 82 -5.29 -7.15 -6.66
N MET A 83 -6.11 -6.30 -7.28
CA MET A 83 -6.62 -6.47 -8.64
C MET A 83 -5.72 -5.76 -9.65
N GLN A 84 -5.78 -6.23 -10.89
CA GLN A 84 -5.06 -5.59 -11.97
C GLN A 84 -5.85 -4.39 -12.49
N PHE A 85 -5.18 -3.26 -12.67
CA PHE A 85 -5.73 -2.08 -13.35
C PHE A 85 -5.19 -2.03 -14.78
N ILE A 86 -6.09 -2.04 -15.76
CA ILE A 86 -5.73 -1.95 -17.18
C ILE A 86 -6.50 -0.78 -17.79
N PHE A 87 -5.79 0.22 -18.32
CA PHE A 87 -6.37 1.43 -18.93
C PHE A 87 -7.44 2.12 -18.05
N GLY A 88 -7.24 2.17 -16.73
CA GLY A 88 -8.19 2.77 -15.79
C GLY A 88 -9.37 1.89 -15.40
N HIS A 89 -9.49 0.68 -15.95
CA HIS A 89 -10.50 -0.29 -15.57
C HIS A 89 -9.95 -1.33 -14.58
N ILE A 90 -10.77 -1.66 -13.58
CA ILE A 90 -10.50 -2.76 -12.65
C ILE A 90 -10.79 -4.07 -13.39
N VAL A 91 -9.77 -4.93 -13.49
CA VAL A 91 -9.93 -6.30 -13.93
C VAL A 91 -10.03 -7.18 -12.70
N PHE A 92 -11.17 -7.85 -12.52
CA PHE A 92 -11.45 -8.79 -11.43
C PHE A 92 -10.62 -10.07 -11.54
N ASN A 93 -9.32 -9.93 -11.33
CA ASN A 93 -8.34 -10.99 -11.32
C ASN A 93 -7.45 -10.77 -10.10
N PRO A 94 -7.95 -11.10 -8.89
CA PRO A 94 -7.24 -10.83 -7.66
C PRO A 94 -5.96 -11.67 -7.62
N ARG A 95 -4.88 -11.12 -7.08
CA ARG A 95 -3.60 -11.79 -6.93
C ARG A 95 -2.99 -11.48 -5.59
N VAL A 96 -2.16 -12.39 -5.12
CA VAL A 96 -1.24 -12.14 -4.02
C VAL A 96 0.12 -11.79 -4.61
N MET A 97 0.74 -10.73 -4.11
CA MET A 97 2.09 -10.32 -4.50
C MET A 97 3.05 -10.57 -3.35
N GLY A 98 4.09 -11.35 -3.64
CA GLY A 98 5.08 -11.73 -2.66
C GLY A 98 6.50 -11.72 -3.21
N LYS A 99 7.47 -11.73 -2.31
CA LYS A 99 8.89 -11.85 -2.63
C LYS A 99 9.44 -13.13 -2.05
N LYS A 100 10.35 -13.78 -2.80
CA LYS A 100 11.07 -14.96 -2.29
C LYS A 100 11.90 -14.58 -1.08
N ILE A 101 11.74 -15.35 -0.01
CA ILE A 101 12.58 -15.28 1.19
C ILE A 101 13.50 -16.50 1.26
N ASP A 102 14.61 -16.34 1.98
CA ASP A 102 15.49 -17.45 2.32
C ASP A 102 14.98 -18.24 3.54
N ASP A 103 15.71 -19.27 3.95
CA ASP A 103 15.33 -20.11 5.09
C ASP A 103 15.36 -19.38 6.44
N LYS A 104 16.05 -18.24 6.50
CA LYS A 104 16.10 -17.37 7.68
C LYS A 104 14.99 -16.31 7.67
N GLY A 105 14.14 -16.31 6.65
CA GLY A 105 13.01 -15.38 6.50
C GLY A 105 13.39 -14.02 5.89
N PHE A 106 14.62 -13.85 5.41
CA PHE A 106 15.05 -12.59 4.80
C PHE A 106 14.67 -12.53 3.32
N ILE A 107 14.10 -11.38 2.92
CA ILE A 107 13.86 -11.07 1.51
C ILE A 107 15.21 -10.88 0.83
N LYS A 108 15.47 -11.63 -0.24
CA LYS A 108 16.72 -11.50 -0.99
C LYS A 108 16.87 -10.07 -1.54
N PRO A 109 18.07 -9.47 -1.49
CA PRO A 109 18.35 -8.24 -2.22
C PRO A 109 18.01 -8.46 -3.71
N ASN A 110 17.21 -7.57 -4.29
CA ASN A 110 16.69 -7.67 -5.67
C ASN A 110 15.72 -8.84 -5.93
N ALA A 111 15.04 -9.37 -4.89
CA ALA A 111 13.97 -10.33 -5.09
C ALA A 111 12.88 -9.72 -6.00
N ARG A 112 12.68 -10.36 -7.17
CA ARG A 112 11.57 -10.03 -8.06
C ARG A 112 10.25 -10.30 -7.33
N GLU A 113 9.30 -9.42 -7.56
CA GLU A 113 7.92 -9.62 -7.15
C GLU A 113 7.33 -10.79 -7.94
N ILE A 114 6.62 -11.66 -7.23
CA ILE A 114 5.93 -12.80 -7.78
C ILE A 114 4.45 -12.58 -7.54
N HIS A 115 3.70 -12.65 -8.63
CA HIS A 115 2.25 -12.53 -8.65
C HIS A 115 1.68 -13.93 -8.67
N VAL A 116 0.93 -14.31 -7.64
CA VAL A 116 0.33 -15.63 -7.50
C VAL A 116 -1.18 -15.50 -7.67
N HIS A 117 -1.72 -16.24 -8.64
CA HIS A 117 -3.15 -16.27 -8.92
C HIS A 117 -3.90 -17.15 -7.90
N PRO A 118 -5.24 -16.98 -7.76
CA PRO A 118 -6.04 -17.77 -6.83
C PRO A 118 -5.94 -19.28 -7.09
N LYS A 119 -5.86 -19.67 -8.36
CA LYS A 119 -5.67 -21.08 -8.75
C LYS A 119 -4.31 -21.63 -8.32
N GLU A 120 -3.27 -20.81 -8.41
CA GLU A 120 -1.91 -21.18 -8.04
C GLU A 120 -1.72 -21.20 -6.52
N LEU A 121 -2.44 -20.35 -5.77
CA LEU A 121 -2.44 -20.36 -4.30
C LEU A 121 -2.84 -21.72 -3.71
N LYS A 122 -3.59 -22.53 -4.47
CA LYS A 122 -3.94 -23.90 -4.07
C LYS A 122 -2.76 -24.88 -4.07
N GLU A 123 -1.60 -24.47 -4.56
CA GLU A 123 -0.33 -25.21 -4.39
C GLU A 123 0.45 -24.80 -3.13
N TYR A 124 0.04 -23.71 -2.48
CA TYR A 124 0.72 -23.13 -1.32
C TYR A 124 -0.03 -23.40 -0.02
N TRP A 125 0.67 -23.34 1.10
CA TRP A 125 0.10 -23.26 2.44
C TRP A 125 0.81 -22.19 3.26
N ILE A 126 0.09 -21.60 4.19
CA ILE A 126 0.63 -20.63 5.15
C ILE A 126 1.59 -21.35 6.10
N LEU A 127 2.74 -20.74 6.36
CA LEU A 127 3.75 -21.20 7.33
C LEU A 127 3.51 -20.64 8.73
#